data_AF-A0A920AFI3-F1
#
_entry.id   AF-A0A920AFI3-F1
#
_cell.length_a   1.000
_cell.length_b   1.000
_cell.length_c   1.000
_cell.angle_alpha   90.00
_cell.angle_beta   90.00
_cell.angle_gamma   90.00
#
_symmetry.space_group_name_H-M   'P 1'
#
loop_
_entity.id
_entity.type
_entity.pdbx_description
1 polymer ?
#
loop_
_entity_poly.entity_id
_entity_poly.type
_entity_poly.pdbx_seq_one_letter_code
_entity_poly.pdbx_strand_id
1 'polypeptide(L)'
;MKKFNIPKHYRSSVISEIKKIRQKNDPRKQDFKPTVLDYGPVRFHVARHFGFCFGVENAIEISYRAVEENPNKRIFLLSQMIHNPDVNDDLQTKGIRFIMDTTGKQLVPWNEISAMT
;
A
#
# COMPACT_ATOMS: atom_id res chain seq x y z
N MET A 1 -11.23 -2.62 -14.70
CA MET A 1 -10.55 -2.97 -13.43
C MET A 1 -10.86 -1.91 -12.37
N LYS A 2 -11.01 -2.33 -11.10
CA LYS A 2 -11.18 -1.42 -9.95
C LYS A 2 -10.03 -0.42 -9.91
N LYS A 3 -10.33 0.86 -9.66
CA LYS A 3 -9.34 1.89 -9.35
C LYS A 3 -9.38 2.13 -7.86
N PHE A 4 -8.23 2.09 -7.20
CA PHE A 4 -8.11 2.34 -5.78
C PHE A 4 -7.79 3.82 -5.49
N ASN A 5 -8.36 4.35 -4.42
CA ASN A 5 -8.00 5.65 -3.87
C ASN A 5 -6.79 5.49 -2.93
N ILE A 6 -5.59 5.50 -3.53
CA ILE A 6 -4.31 5.39 -2.81
C ILE A 6 -3.73 6.79 -2.63
N PRO A 7 -3.21 7.14 -1.43
CA PRO A 7 -2.54 8.40 -1.17
C PRO A 7 -1.51 8.76 -2.24
N LYS A 8 -1.49 10.05 -2.62
CA LYS A 8 -0.65 10.53 -3.73
C LYS A 8 0.84 10.33 -3.48
N HIS A 9 1.29 10.39 -2.22
CA HIS A 9 2.70 10.22 -1.86
C HIS A 9 3.22 8.79 -2.09
N TYR A 10 2.34 7.79 -2.19
CA TYR A 10 2.72 6.43 -2.60
C TYR A 10 2.82 6.26 -4.13
N ARG A 11 2.44 7.27 -4.91
CA ARG A 11 2.42 7.21 -6.37
C ARG A 11 3.65 7.91 -6.95
N SER A 12 4.32 7.25 -7.87
CA SER A 12 5.36 7.86 -8.69
C SER A 12 4.81 8.26 -10.05
N SER A 13 5.15 9.48 -10.50
CA SER A 13 4.76 10.04 -11.79
C SER A 13 5.33 9.23 -12.96
N VAL A 14 6.63 8.92 -12.91
CA VAL A 14 7.36 8.14 -13.92
C VAL A 14 6.79 6.73 -14.04
N ILE A 15 6.65 6.05 -12.89
CA ILE A 15 6.15 4.68 -12.80
C ILE A 15 4.71 4.57 -13.30
N SER A 16 3.87 5.55 -12.96
CA SER A 16 2.48 5.58 -13.42
C SER A 16 2.40 5.70 -14.94
N GLU A 17 3.27 6.52 -15.55
CA GLU A 17 3.28 6.68 -17.00
C GLU A 17 3.77 5.42 -17.72
N ILE A 18 4.83 4.78 -17.22
CA ILE A 18 5.29 3.47 -17.73
C ILE A 18 4.16 2.44 -17.68
N LYS A 19 3.46 2.33 -16.55
CA LYS A 19 2.33 1.40 -16.38
C LYS A 19 1.19 1.70 -17.36
N LYS A 20 0.85 2.97 -17.60
CA LYS A 20 -0.19 3.36 -18.59
C LYS A 20 0.19 2.95 -20.00
N ILE A 21 1.42 3.25 -20.43
CA ILE A 21 1.93 2.88 -21.76
C ILE A 21 1.85 1.36 -21.94
N ARG A 22 2.30 0.60 -20.94
CA ARG A 22 2.28 -0.87 -21.00
C ARG A 22 0.88 -1.45 -20.94
N GLN A 23 -0.04 -0.86 -20.19
CA GLN A 23 -1.45 -1.28 -20.16
C GLN A 23 -2.15 -1.00 -21.49
N LYS A 24 -1.80 0.10 -22.19
CA LYS A 24 -2.34 0.43 -23.51
C LYS A 24 -1.84 -0.55 -24.57
N ASN A 25 -0.55 -0.88 -24.56
CA ASN A 25 0.09 -1.68 -25.61
C ASN A 25 -0.02 -3.20 -25.37
N ASP A 26 -0.10 -3.62 -24.11
CA ASP A 26 -0.21 -5.03 -23.70
C ASP A 26 -1.17 -5.16 -22.49
N PRO A 27 -2.49 -5.06 -22.74
CA PRO A 27 -3.50 -5.04 -21.69
C PRO A 27 -3.64 -6.37 -20.95
N ARG A 28 -3.32 -7.49 -21.61
CA ARG A 28 -3.36 -8.85 -21.05
C ARG A 28 -2.06 -9.25 -20.34
N LYS A 29 -1.06 -8.37 -20.33
CA LYS A 29 0.24 -8.56 -19.65
C LYS A 29 0.98 -9.80 -20.14
N GLN A 30 0.93 -10.06 -21.44
CA GLN A 30 1.59 -11.21 -22.07
C GLN A 30 3.08 -10.98 -22.30
N ASP A 31 3.52 -9.72 -22.38
CA ASP A 31 4.93 -9.39 -22.51
C ASP A 31 5.58 -9.16 -21.12
N PHE A 32 6.29 -10.18 -20.65
CA PHE A 32 6.98 -10.19 -19.36
C PHE A 32 8.32 -9.46 -19.34
N LYS A 33 8.83 -8.98 -20.49
CA LYS A 33 10.11 -8.27 -20.54
C LYS A 33 10.06 -6.99 -19.70
N PRO A 34 11.18 -6.54 -19.12
CA PRO A 34 11.24 -5.25 -18.45
C PRO A 34 11.05 -4.10 -19.46
N THR A 35 10.57 -2.96 -18.96
CA THR A 35 10.64 -1.70 -19.71
C THR A 35 12.07 -1.18 -19.62
N VAL A 36 12.69 -0.86 -20.75
CA VAL A 36 14.02 -0.25 -20.79
C VAL A 36 13.86 1.26 -21.00
N LEU A 37 14.35 2.05 -20.05
CA LEU A 37 14.51 3.49 -20.22
C LEU A 37 15.97 3.73 -20.60
N ASP A 38 16.20 4.09 -21.87
CA ASP A 38 17.53 4.24 -22.44
C ASP A 38 17.96 5.71 -22.46
N TYR A 39 19.02 6.02 -21.73
CA TYR A 39 19.64 7.35 -21.67
C TYR A 39 21.08 7.32 -22.21
N GLY A 40 21.43 6.36 -23.08
CA GLY A 40 22.76 6.20 -23.65
C GLY A 40 23.70 5.42 -22.71
N PRO A 41 24.68 6.07 -22.05
CA PRO A 41 25.61 5.38 -21.15
C PRO A 41 24.93 4.71 -19.94
N VAL A 42 23.70 5.10 -19.61
CA VAL A 42 22.92 4.53 -18.51
C VAL A 42 21.58 4.02 -19.02
N ARG A 43 21.22 2.79 -18.64
CA ARG A 43 19.93 2.18 -18.95
C ARG A 43 19.25 1.70 -17.69
N PHE A 44 17.99 2.07 -17.50
CA PHE A 44 17.18 1.61 -16.39
C PHE A 44 16.24 0.50 -16.86
N HIS A 45 16.30 -0.64 -16.19
CA HIS A 45 15.40 -1.77 -16.44
C HIS A 45 14.31 -1.78 -15.37
N VAL A 46 13.09 -1.43 -15.75
CA VAL A 46 11.92 -1.46 -14.87
C VAL A 46 11.16 -2.76 -15.10
N ALA A 47 11.09 -3.61 -14.07
CA ALA A 47 10.38 -4.89 -14.15
C ALA A 47 8.93 -4.72 -14.65
N ARG A 48 8.42 -5.72 -15.38
CA ARG A 48 7.02 -5.72 -15.88
C ARG A 48 6.01 -5.57 -14.74
N HIS A 49 6.26 -6.27 -13.63
CA HIS A 49 5.41 -6.26 -12.45
C HIS A 49 6.19 -5.65 -11.30
N PHE A 50 5.75 -4.48 -10.82
CA PHE A 50 6.36 -3.81 -9.68
C PHE A 50 5.37 -2.85 -9.00
N GLY A 51 5.67 -2.50 -7.75
CA GLY A 51 4.82 -1.70 -6.89
C GLY A 51 3.71 -2.53 -6.23
N PHE A 52 2.70 -1.85 -5.69
CA PHE A 52 1.63 -2.53 -4.96
C PHE A 52 0.81 -3.47 -5.84
N CYS A 53 0.53 -4.66 -5.31
CA CYS A 53 -0.43 -5.57 -5.87
C CYS A 53 -1.85 -5.14 -5.47
N PHE A 54 -2.86 -5.74 -6.13
CA PHE A 54 -4.25 -5.46 -5.84
C PHE A 54 -4.60 -5.60 -4.35
N GLY A 55 -4.09 -6.64 -3.67
CA GLY A 55 -4.36 -6.89 -2.26
C GLY A 55 -3.83 -5.77 -1.35
N VAL A 56 -2.62 -5.29 -1.63
CA VAL A 56 -2.01 -4.19 -0.89
C VAL A 56 -2.76 -2.88 -1.13
N GLU A 57 -3.09 -2.56 -2.39
CA GLU A 57 -3.87 -1.35 -2.71
C GLU A 57 -5.24 -1.38 -2.01
N ASN A 58 -5.92 -2.53 -2.03
CA ASN A 58 -7.21 -2.68 -1.36
C ASN A 58 -7.11 -2.52 0.17
N ALA A 59 -6.09 -3.09 0.80
CA ALA A 59 -5.92 -3.04 2.25
C ALA A 59 -5.57 -1.61 2.74
N ILE A 60 -4.75 -0.87 1.97
CA ILE A 60 -4.47 0.54 2.21
C ILE A 60 -5.76 1.37 2.11
N GLU A 61 -6.52 1.23 1.02
CA GLU A 61 -7.80 1.95 0.83
C GLU A 61 -8.78 1.69 1.98
N ILE A 62 -8.94 0.43 2.41
CA ILE A 62 -9.83 0.06 3.52
C ILE A 62 -9.39 0.72 4.82
N SER A 63 -8.10 0.76 5.11
CA SER A 63 -7.61 1.30 6.39
C SER A 63 -7.70 2.81 6.46
N TYR A 64 -7.38 3.48 5.37
CA TYR A 64 -7.60 4.91 5.24
C TYR A 64 -9.07 5.28 5.41
N ARG A 65 -9.95 4.57 4.69
CA ARG A 65 -11.39 4.77 4.80
C ARG A 65 -11.91 4.50 6.21
N ALA A 66 -11.41 3.46 6.88
CA ALA A 66 -11.79 3.16 8.26
C ALA A 66 -11.51 4.36 9.19
N VAL A 67 -10.33 4.99 9.05
CA VAL A 67 -9.96 6.20 9.82
C VAL A 67 -10.86 7.37 9.48
N GLU A 68 -11.05 7.66 8.19
CA GLU A 68 -11.84 8.80 7.72
C GLU A 68 -13.33 8.69 8.11
N GLU A 69 -13.92 7.49 8.02
CA GLU A 69 -15.33 7.25 8.34
C GLU A 69 -15.61 7.14 9.84
N ASN A 70 -14.57 7.01 10.68
CA ASN A 70 -14.72 6.82 12.12
C ASN A 70 -13.81 7.77 12.94
N PRO A 71 -13.94 9.10 12.79
CA PRO A 71 -13.00 10.07 13.38
C PRO A 71 -12.90 10.02 14.91
N ASN A 72 -13.94 9.52 15.60
CA ASN A 72 -14.01 9.46 17.06
C ASN A 72 -13.84 8.03 17.60
N LYS A 73 -13.45 7.05 16.76
CA LYS A 73 -13.26 5.67 17.20
C LYS A 73 -11.78 5.30 17.17
N ARG A 74 -11.39 4.43 18.11
CA ARG A 74 -10.09 3.77 18.07
C ARG A 74 -10.12 2.67 17.02
N ILE A 75 -9.13 2.68 16.13
CA ILE A 75 -8.97 1.65 15.10
C ILE A 75 -7.73 0.84 15.41
N PHE A 76 -7.92 -0.47 15.48
CA PHE A 76 -6.86 -1.42 15.75
C PHE A 76 -6.70 -2.37 14.57
N LEU A 77 -5.45 -2.66 14.22
CA LEU A 77 -5.08 -3.74 13.32
C LEU A 77 -4.35 -4.82 14.12
N LEU A 78 -4.56 -6.09 13.78
CA LEU A 78 -3.97 -7.20 14.52
C LEU A 78 -2.44 -7.16 14.51
N SER A 79 -1.85 -6.86 13.37
CA SER A 79 -0.42 -6.69 13.16
C SER A 79 -0.20 -5.67 12.04
N GLN A 80 1.06 -5.49 11.63
CA GLN A 80 1.44 -4.62 10.52
C GLN A 80 0.52 -4.82 9.31
N MET A 81 0.17 -3.72 8.66
CA MET A 81 -0.67 -3.74 7.45
C MET A 81 0.03 -4.50 6.32
N ILE A 82 1.28 -4.15 6.10
CA ILE A 82 2.20 -4.79 5.15
C ILE A 82 3.61 -4.70 5.72
N HIS A 83 4.54 -5.52 5.25
CA HIS A 83 5.97 -5.42 5.62
C HIS A 83 6.65 -4.24 4.90
N ASN A 84 6.14 -3.03 5.12
CA ASN A 84 6.69 -1.77 4.68
C ASN A 84 6.59 -0.77 5.86
N PRO A 85 7.72 -0.35 6.45
CA PRO A 85 7.70 0.53 7.62
C PRO A 85 7.03 1.87 7.32
N ASP A 86 7.30 2.49 6.17
CA ASP A 86 6.73 3.78 5.80
C ASP A 86 5.19 3.75 5.79
N VAL A 87 4.60 2.66 5.28
CA VAL A 87 3.14 2.49 5.26
C VAL A 87 2.58 2.29 6.66
N ASN A 88 3.25 1.51 7.50
CA ASN A 88 2.80 1.29 8.88
C ASN A 88 2.93 2.56 9.72
N ASP A 89 3.99 3.34 9.53
CA ASP A 89 4.21 4.60 10.24
C ASP A 89 3.17 5.64 9.85
N ASP A 90 2.89 5.79 8.55
CA ASP A 90 1.83 6.66 8.06
C ASP A 90 0.44 6.29 8.64
N LEU A 91 0.09 5.00 8.69
CA LEU A 91 -1.15 4.55 9.33
C LEU A 91 -1.18 4.84 10.83
N GLN A 92 -0.05 4.69 11.54
CA GLN A 92 0.06 5.05 12.95
C GLN A 92 -0.08 6.55 13.20
N THR A 93 0.49 7.40 12.33
CA THR A 93 0.31 8.86 12.44
C THR A 93 -1.16 9.28 12.27
N LYS A 94 -1.96 8.43 11.62
CA LYS A 94 -3.42 8.58 11.45
C LYS A 94 -4.23 7.99 12.60
N GLY A 95 -3.58 7.49 13.64
CA GLY A 95 -4.23 6.99 14.85
C GLY A 95 -4.55 5.49 14.86
N ILE A 96 -4.17 4.75 13.82
CA ILE A 96 -4.25 3.28 13.85
C ILE A 96 -3.24 2.72 14.83
N ARG A 97 -3.64 1.71 15.61
CA ARG A 97 -2.75 1.00 16.53
C ARG A 97 -2.62 -0.47 16.16
N PHE A 98 -1.42 -1.01 16.25
CA PHE A 98 -1.17 -2.44 16.05
C PHE A 98 -1.25 -3.19 17.38
N ILE A 99 -2.03 -4.27 17.42
CA ILE A 99 -2.24 -5.05 18.65
C ILE A 99 -1.00 -5.91 18.96
N MET A 100 -0.35 -6.44 17.92
CA MET A 100 0.83 -7.29 18.02
C MET A 100 1.87 -6.91 16.97
N ASP A 101 3.11 -7.29 17.21
CA ASP A 101 4.14 -7.27 16.16
C ASP A 101 4.02 -8.48 15.22
N THR A 102 4.98 -8.64 14.30
CA THR A 102 4.97 -9.72 13.31
C THR A 102 5.32 -11.10 13.89
N THR A 103 5.77 -11.16 15.15
CA THR A 103 6.11 -12.39 15.88
C THR A 103 5.00 -12.83 16.84
N GLY A 104 3.93 -12.03 16.96
CA GLY A 104 2.83 -12.27 17.88
C GLY A 104 3.07 -11.71 19.28
N LYS A 105 4.16 -10.96 19.50
CA LYS A 105 4.35 -10.24 20.76
C LYS A 105 3.32 -9.13 20.83
N GLN A 106 2.58 -9.10 21.93
CA GLN A 106 1.56 -8.10 22.18
C GLN A 106 2.16 -6.72 22.43
N LEU A 107 1.66 -5.73 21.69
CA LEU A 107 1.99 -4.30 21.82
C LEU A 107 0.87 -3.55 22.55
N VAL A 108 -0.38 -3.96 22.34
CA VAL A 108 -1.57 -3.44 23.03
C VAL A 108 -2.26 -4.58 23.79
N PRO A 109 -2.37 -4.51 25.12
CA PRO A 109 -3.09 -5.49 25.94
C PRO A 109 -4.55 -5.70 25.51
N TRP A 110 -5.06 -6.94 25.58
CA TRP A 110 -6.43 -7.29 25.14
C TRP A 110 -7.51 -6.56 25.94
N ASN A 111 -7.26 -6.29 27.22
CA ASN A 111 -8.17 -5.55 28.10
C ASN A 111 -8.28 -4.06 27.72
N GLU A 112 -7.35 -3.50 26.94
CA GLU A 112 -7.48 -2.14 26.39
C GLU A 112 -8.40 -2.09 25.16
N ILE A 113 -8.64 -3.24 24.52
CA ILE A 113 -9.51 -3.37 23.35
C ILE A 113 -10.96 -3.56 23.83
N SER A 114 -11.58 -2.43 24.12
CA SER A 114 -12.97 -2.34 24.57
C SER A 114 -13.79 -1.46 23.64
N ALA A 115 -15.10 -1.72 23.57
CA ALA A 115 -16.02 -0.76 23.00
C ALA A 115 -15.94 0.54 23.82
N MET A 116 -15.86 1.69 23.15
CA MET A 116 -15.99 2.97 23.83
C MET A 116 -17.44 3.09 24.32
N THR A 117 -17.62 3.11 25.64
CA THR A 117 -18.87 3.51 26.29
C THR A 117 -19.07 5.01 26.20
#